data_AF-A0A832MKX1-F1
#
_entry.id   AF-A0A832MKX1-F1
#
_cell.length_a   1.000
_cell.length_b   1.000
_cell.length_c   1.000
_cell.angle_alpha   90.00
_cell.angle_beta   90.00
_cell.angle_gamma   90.00
#
_symmetry.space_group_name_H-M   'P 1'
#
loop_
_entity.id
_entity.type
_entity.pdbx_description
1 polymer ?
#
loop_
_entity_poly.entity_id
_entity_poly.type
_entity_poly.pdbx_seq_one_letter_code
_entity_poly.pdbx_strand_id
1 'polypeptide(L)'
;DTKLNATISLLEDVITESDSKVIIFTEYKDTLDYIINNLKKKHPEWNQSILSLSSEETRDEKLFNKVRNAFEKDPKARILVATDVIAEGVNLQVANIVVNYEIPWSLIKLEQRIGRVWRLGQEKDVEAYTLFMDNIADKAALNSMYQKLLNLKKAELQPRPITGQEVLFYYAEARDIATLPPSVALTKEERKKKFVKVTEAKSIKTFLEKDEAGLQELVRSIIAAKQEVEREISSKGVLYKPRTRKEVEDAVKLTGFENHKEIFNALKELLKTSAPILGLNLVDEGEAVKIWKESEMPTYISTLDGFYANLAQKSDMEEAVCIVAQGDSEALISLIPISIKDRRDGSILCADIIGVDTTHGKIFRGSSLLNILSKAIANCFGAEKLDSESKEIPVSIYANIIEEIKVITEILNVTSAYKSRLENYRLRDTEKVWIKNSDIDIAMSNPIGYLHIVKISSKPPEEIPDHVKKEIEKQAVEKVLADEKAEGRIPFLMPETEHYDVKSINPSTGEIRLIEVKGHEGLEIYAELTEDEAKVAAKEKEKYWLYIVYDIGSGQPKLLRFQNPLETMDLQVFEKIQKRYVLRPKT
;
A
#
# COMPACT_ATOMS: atom_id res chain seq x y z
N ASP A 1 -6.74 -19.47 -41.70
CA ASP A 1 -6.34 -18.08 -41.43
C ASP A 1 -7.42 -17.39 -40.60
N THR A 2 -7.10 -17.02 -39.36
CA THR A 2 -8.05 -16.40 -38.42
C THR A 2 -8.38 -14.95 -38.76
N LYS A 3 -7.43 -14.20 -39.33
CA LYS A 3 -7.57 -12.79 -39.72
C LYS A 3 -8.49 -12.65 -40.93
N LEU A 4 -8.29 -13.51 -41.93
CA LEU A 4 -9.19 -13.64 -43.07
C LEU A 4 -10.60 -14.04 -42.63
N ASN A 5 -10.74 -15.02 -41.72
CA ASN A 5 -12.06 -15.42 -41.22
C ASN A 5 -12.79 -14.28 -40.49
N ALA A 6 -12.09 -13.49 -39.68
CA ALA A 6 -12.65 -12.31 -39.02
C ALA A 6 -13.08 -11.24 -40.05
N THR A 7 -12.25 -11.01 -41.08
CA THR A 7 -12.59 -10.10 -42.18
C THR A 7 -13.86 -10.56 -42.89
N ILE A 8 -13.97 -11.85 -43.21
CA ILE A 8 -15.14 -12.41 -43.87
C ILE A 8 -16.39 -12.25 -43.01
N SER A 9 -16.29 -12.56 -41.71
CA SER A 9 -17.42 -12.38 -40.78
C SER A 9 -17.89 -10.92 -40.75
N LEU A 10 -16.96 -9.96 -40.74
CA LEU A 10 -17.30 -8.54 -40.81
C LEU A 10 -18.01 -8.20 -42.13
N LEU A 11 -17.49 -8.70 -43.27
CA LEU A 11 -18.05 -8.46 -44.59
C LEU A 11 -19.44 -9.06 -44.80
N GLU A 12 -19.71 -10.24 -44.23
CA GLU A 12 -21.05 -10.84 -44.25
C GLU A 12 -22.08 -9.90 -43.61
N ASP A 13 -21.72 -9.24 -42.51
CA ASP A 13 -22.58 -8.30 -41.80
C ASP A 13 -22.77 -7.02 -42.62
N VAL A 14 -21.71 -6.52 -43.25
CA VAL A 14 -21.79 -5.38 -44.18
C VAL A 14 -22.77 -5.71 -45.30
N ILE A 15 -22.61 -6.85 -45.97
CA ILE A 15 -23.41 -7.23 -47.14
C ILE A 15 -24.90 -7.39 -46.79
N THR A 16 -25.26 -7.78 -45.57
CA THR A 16 -26.66 -7.80 -45.14
C THR A 16 -27.29 -6.41 -45.00
N GLU A 17 -26.52 -5.36 -44.70
CA GLU A 17 -27.02 -3.99 -44.66
C GLU A 17 -27.11 -3.43 -46.09
N SER A 18 -28.29 -3.04 -46.56
CA SER A 18 -28.51 -2.75 -48.00
C SER A 18 -27.72 -1.56 -48.57
N ASP A 19 -27.13 -0.71 -47.71
CA ASP A 19 -26.56 0.58 -48.11
C ASP A 19 -25.12 0.83 -47.57
N SER A 20 -24.48 -0.17 -46.97
CA SER A 20 -23.11 -0.03 -46.44
C SER A 20 -22.06 -0.43 -47.48
N LYS A 21 -20.99 0.35 -47.61
CA LYS A 21 -19.81 0.05 -48.46
C LYS A 21 -18.55 0.02 -47.61
N VAL A 22 -17.65 -0.90 -47.94
CA VAL A 22 -16.43 -1.18 -47.16
C VAL A 22 -15.18 -1.06 -48.02
N ILE A 23 -14.14 -0.49 -47.42
CA ILE A 23 -12.81 -0.41 -47.99
C ILE A 23 -11.86 -1.21 -47.11
N ILE A 24 -11.12 -2.14 -47.71
CA ILE A 24 -10.07 -2.91 -47.06
C ILE A 24 -8.72 -2.39 -47.55
N PHE A 25 -7.96 -1.77 -46.64
CA PHE A 25 -6.60 -1.33 -46.86
C PHE A 25 -5.59 -2.41 -46.50
N THR A 26 -4.59 -2.60 -47.37
CA THR A 26 -3.40 -3.42 -47.11
C THR A 26 -2.15 -2.72 -47.63
N GLU A 27 -0.99 -2.98 -47.02
CA GLU A 27 0.27 -2.40 -47.49
C GLU A 27 0.82 -3.16 -48.71
N TYR A 28 0.50 -4.46 -48.85
CA TYR A 28 1.10 -5.34 -49.84
C TYR A 28 0.10 -5.79 -50.90
N LYS A 29 0.55 -5.81 -52.16
CA LYS A 29 -0.25 -6.33 -53.27
C LYS A 29 -0.56 -7.83 -53.11
N ASP A 30 0.42 -8.63 -52.69
CA ASP A 30 0.21 -10.07 -52.52
C ASP A 30 -0.91 -10.37 -51.52
N THR A 31 -1.02 -9.54 -50.46
CA THR A 31 -2.11 -9.60 -49.47
C THR A 31 -3.46 -9.21 -50.10
N LEU A 32 -3.49 -8.18 -50.96
CA LEU A 32 -4.68 -7.80 -51.71
C LEU A 32 -5.18 -8.97 -52.59
N ASP A 33 -4.29 -9.58 -53.36
CA ASP A 33 -4.61 -10.71 -54.24
C ASP A 33 -5.07 -11.92 -53.42
N TYR A 34 -4.40 -12.17 -52.29
CA TYR A 34 -4.78 -13.20 -51.33
C TYR A 34 -6.20 -13.00 -50.80
N ILE A 35 -6.55 -11.79 -50.34
CA ILE A 35 -7.89 -11.48 -49.81
C ILE A 35 -8.93 -11.72 -50.89
N ILE A 36 -8.74 -11.18 -52.10
CA ILE A 36 -9.70 -11.29 -53.20
C ILE A 36 -9.93 -12.76 -53.58
N ASN A 37 -8.86 -13.52 -53.80
CA ASN A 37 -8.97 -14.92 -54.22
C ASN A 37 -9.73 -15.76 -53.18
N ASN A 38 -9.48 -15.52 -51.89
CA ASN A 38 -10.19 -16.22 -50.82
C ASN A 38 -11.65 -15.77 -50.68
N LEU A 39 -11.95 -14.48 -50.84
CA LEU A 39 -13.32 -13.97 -50.83
C LEU A 39 -14.13 -14.58 -51.97
N LYS A 40 -13.61 -14.56 -53.20
CA LYS A 40 -14.27 -15.15 -54.37
C LYS A 40 -14.47 -16.65 -54.27
N LYS A 41 -13.51 -17.36 -53.63
CA LYS A 41 -13.59 -18.80 -53.42
C LYS A 41 -14.64 -19.19 -52.36
N LYS A 42 -14.73 -18.41 -51.28
CA LYS A 42 -15.63 -18.72 -50.15
C LYS A 42 -17.05 -18.20 -50.39
N HIS A 43 -17.18 -17.06 -51.08
CA HIS A 43 -18.44 -16.43 -51.45
C HIS A 43 -18.48 -16.08 -52.95
N PRO A 44 -18.69 -17.07 -53.84
CA PRO A 44 -18.78 -16.83 -55.28
C PRO A 44 -19.86 -15.81 -55.67
N GLU A 45 -20.90 -15.67 -54.86
CA GLU A 45 -21.98 -14.71 -55.03
C GLU A 45 -21.52 -13.24 -54.86
N TRP A 46 -20.38 -12.98 -54.20
CA TRP A 46 -19.84 -11.63 -54.04
C TRP A 46 -18.93 -11.19 -55.18
N ASN A 47 -18.72 -12.02 -56.20
CA ASN A 47 -17.80 -11.72 -57.30
C ASN A 47 -18.09 -10.39 -58.00
N GLN A 48 -19.37 -10.01 -58.13
CA GLN A 48 -19.77 -8.72 -58.73
C GLN A 48 -19.67 -7.54 -57.74
N SER A 49 -19.54 -7.83 -56.45
CA SER A 49 -19.49 -6.83 -55.38
C SER A 49 -18.08 -6.44 -54.97
N ILE A 50 -17.07 -7.21 -55.39
CA ILE A 50 -15.67 -7.03 -55.01
C ILE A 50 -14.92 -6.31 -56.13
N LEU A 51 -14.29 -5.20 -55.77
CA LEU A 51 -13.38 -4.41 -56.59
C LEU A 51 -11.97 -4.45 -56.02
N SER A 52 -10.98 -4.32 -56.89
CA SER A 52 -9.56 -4.30 -56.53
C SER A 52 -8.86 -3.07 -57.10
N LEU A 53 -7.93 -2.52 -56.32
CA LEU A 53 -7.16 -1.36 -56.74
C LEU A 53 -5.71 -1.48 -56.25
N SER A 54 -4.81 -1.90 -57.15
CA SER A 54 -3.37 -1.94 -56.92
C SER A 54 -2.62 -1.11 -57.98
N SER A 55 -1.28 -1.13 -57.91
CA SER A 55 -0.39 -0.40 -58.80
C SER A 55 -0.41 -0.89 -60.26
N GLU A 56 -0.97 -2.07 -60.55
CA GLU A 56 -1.11 -2.58 -61.91
C GLU A 56 -2.38 -2.08 -62.59
N GLU A 57 -3.52 -2.05 -61.88
CA GLU A 57 -4.78 -1.55 -62.42
C GLU A 57 -4.77 -0.04 -62.68
N THR A 58 -3.84 0.69 -62.06
CA THR A 58 -3.62 2.13 -62.30
C THR A 58 -2.78 2.44 -63.52
N ARG A 59 -1.97 1.49 -64.03
CA ARG A 59 -1.22 1.68 -65.28
C ARG A 59 -2.14 1.70 -66.50
N ASP A 60 -3.35 1.16 -66.35
CA ASP A 60 -4.44 1.28 -67.31
C ASP A 60 -5.45 2.32 -66.82
N GLU A 61 -5.35 3.54 -67.36
CA GLU A 61 -6.22 4.66 -67.02
C GLU A 61 -7.71 4.36 -67.23
N LYS A 62 -8.05 3.47 -68.19
CA LYS A 62 -9.44 3.06 -68.42
C LYS A 62 -9.92 2.12 -67.32
N LEU A 63 -9.08 1.17 -66.90
CA LEU A 63 -9.41 0.23 -65.83
C LEU A 63 -9.55 0.96 -64.49
N PHE A 64 -8.63 1.88 -64.18
CA PHE A 64 -8.72 2.75 -63.00
C PHE A 64 -10.03 3.54 -62.96
N ASN A 65 -10.38 4.22 -64.05
CA ASN A 65 -11.62 4.99 -64.14
C ASN A 65 -12.86 4.10 -64.04
N LYS A 66 -12.80 2.87 -64.56
CA LYS A 66 -13.88 1.90 -64.44
C LYS A 66 -14.10 1.47 -62.98
N VAL A 67 -13.03 1.13 -62.26
CA VAL A 67 -13.10 0.73 -60.84
C VAL A 67 -13.59 1.89 -59.98
N ARG A 68 -13.06 3.11 -60.19
CA ARG A 68 -13.50 4.33 -59.50
C ARG A 68 -15.00 4.58 -59.70
N ASN A 69 -15.45 4.63 -60.96
CA ASN A 69 -16.87 4.87 -61.27
C ASN A 69 -17.78 3.76 -60.73
N ALA A 70 -17.34 2.50 -60.78
CA ALA A 70 -18.10 1.39 -60.22
C ALA A 70 -18.25 1.52 -58.71
N PHE A 71 -17.16 1.75 -57.97
CA PHE A 71 -17.23 1.88 -56.53
C PHE A 71 -18.06 3.09 -56.08
N GLU A 72 -17.99 4.21 -56.82
CA GLU A 72 -18.75 5.42 -56.50
C GLU A 72 -20.25 5.28 -56.83
N LYS A 73 -20.60 4.71 -58.00
CA LYS A 73 -21.97 4.81 -58.55
C LYS A 73 -22.75 3.50 -58.57
N ASP A 74 -22.08 2.34 -58.59
CA ASP A 74 -22.77 1.04 -58.65
C ASP A 74 -23.16 0.60 -57.23
N PRO A 75 -24.45 0.41 -56.92
CA PRO A 75 -24.89 -0.11 -55.63
C PRO A 75 -24.43 -1.55 -55.37
N LYS A 76 -24.15 -2.33 -56.43
CA LYS A 76 -23.66 -3.71 -56.31
C LYS A 76 -22.19 -3.77 -55.92
N ALA A 77 -21.39 -2.76 -56.28
CA ALA A 77 -19.98 -2.67 -55.90
C ALA A 77 -19.83 -2.18 -54.45
N ARG A 78 -19.63 -3.12 -53.53
CA ARG A 78 -19.73 -2.86 -52.08
C ARG A 78 -18.42 -3.06 -51.32
N ILE A 79 -17.50 -3.85 -51.86
CA ILE A 79 -16.22 -4.15 -51.23
C ILE A 79 -15.11 -3.66 -52.16
N LEU A 80 -14.28 -2.74 -51.67
CA LEU A 80 -13.06 -2.32 -52.36
C LEU A 80 -11.84 -2.78 -51.57
N VAL A 81 -10.96 -3.58 -52.18
CA VAL A 81 -9.66 -3.93 -51.60
C VAL A 81 -8.58 -3.12 -52.30
N ALA A 82 -7.82 -2.33 -51.54
CA ALA A 82 -6.88 -1.37 -52.12
C ALA A 82 -5.58 -1.24 -51.32
N THR A 83 -4.49 -0.90 -52.02
CA THR A 83 -3.23 -0.47 -51.41
C THR A 83 -3.22 1.05 -51.16
N ASP A 84 -2.54 1.49 -50.08
CA ASP A 84 -2.48 2.91 -49.64
C ASP A 84 -2.19 3.92 -50.75
N VAL A 85 -1.16 3.64 -51.55
CA VAL A 85 -0.60 4.58 -52.54
C VAL A 85 -1.60 4.91 -53.64
N ILE A 86 -2.55 4.01 -53.90
CA ILE A 86 -3.38 4.05 -55.11
C ILE A 86 -4.80 4.55 -54.84
N ALA A 87 -5.24 4.55 -53.58
CA ALA A 87 -6.56 5.02 -53.17
C ALA A 87 -6.69 6.56 -53.15
N GLU A 88 -5.61 7.31 -53.39
CA GLU A 88 -5.59 8.78 -53.21
C GLU A 88 -6.46 9.57 -54.22
N GLY A 89 -6.89 8.95 -55.32
CA GLY A 89 -7.70 9.55 -56.39
C GLY A 89 -9.14 9.03 -56.53
N VAL A 90 -9.61 8.20 -55.60
CA VAL A 90 -10.98 7.65 -55.59
C VAL A 90 -11.79 8.39 -54.52
N ASN A 91 -13.07 8.71 -54.78
CA ASN A 91 -13.93 9.25 -53.73
C ASN A 91 -14.33 8.15 -52.74
N LEU A 92 -13.58 8.03 -51.65
CA LEU A 92 -13.80 7.01 -50.62
C LEU A 92 -14.92 7.37 -49.62
N GLN A 93 -15.50 8.58 -49.69
CA GLN A 93 -16.59 9.00 -48.80
C GLN A 93 -17.87 8.20 -49.03
N VAL A 94 -18.02 7.50 -50.16
CA VAL A 94 -19.16 6.59 -50.40
C VAL A 94 -19.14 5.36 -49.49
N ALA A 95 -17.99 5.06 -48.89
CA ALA A 95 -17.85 4.03 -47.87
C ALA A 95 -18.14 4.59 -46.49
N ASN A 96 -18.60 3.71 -45.60
CA ASN A 96 -18.78 4.02 -44.19
C ASN A 96 -18.01 3.04 -43.29
N ILE A 97 -17.36 2.03 -43.88
CA ILE A 97 -16.57 1.04 -43.14
C ILE A 97 -15.16 0.99 -43.71
N VAL A 98 -14.17 1.14 -42.83
CA VAL A 98 -12.75 1.07 -43.16
C VAL A 98 -12.14 -0.11 -42.42
N VAL A 99 -11.47 -1.00 -43.14
CA VAL A 99 -10.78 -2.16 -42.57
C VAL A 99 -9.31 -2.05 -42.92
N ASN A 100 -8.47 -1.82 -41.91
CA ASN A 100 -7.02 -1.95 -42.04
C ASN A 100 -6.68 -3.43 -41.83
N TYR A 101 -6.45 -4.15 -42.92
CA TYR A 101 -6.10 -5.56 -42.86
C TYR A 101 -4.74 -5.77 -42.20
N GLU A 102 -3.84 -4.80 -42.30
CA GLU A 102 -2.55 -4.77 -41.60
C GLU A 102 -2.42 -3.48 -40.82
N ILE A 103 -1.78 -3.57 -39.64
CA ILE A 103 -1.45 -2.41 -38.83
C ILE A 103 -0.28 -1.67 -39.46
N PRO A 104 -0.43 -0.38 -39.82
CA PRO A 104 0.71 0.41 -40.27
C PRO A 104 1.57 0.81 -39.06
N TRP A 105 2.89 0.85 -39.22
CA TRP A 105 3.83 1.28 -38.18
C TRP A 105 3.70 2.76 -37.77
N SER A 106 2.85 3.52 -38.46
CA SER A 106 2.62 4.95 -38.28
C SER A 106 1.14 5.23 -38.04
N LEU A 107 0.85 5.85 -36.89
CA LEU A 107 -0.49 6.31 -36.53
C LEU A 107 -1.04 7.33 -37.55
N ILE A 108 -0.16 8.17 -38.09
CA ILE A 108 -0.52 9.18 -39.09
C ILE A 108 -1.11 8.51 -40.35
N LYS A 109 -0.61 7.33 -40.74
CA LYS A 109 -1.17 6.58 -41.86
C LYS A 109 -2.61 6.11 -41.57
N LEU A 110 -2.90 5.62 -40.36
CA LEU A 110 -4.28 5.24 -40.00
C LEU A 110 -5.21 6.45 -40.03
N GLU A 111 -4.78 7.57 -39.47
CA GLU A 111 -5.56 8.80 -39.46
C GLU A 111 -5.84 9.28 -40.90
N GLN A 112 -4.84 9.26 -41.77
CA GLN A 112 -4.99 9.59 -43.17
C GLN A 112 -5.99 8.65 -43.88
N ARG A 113 -5.93 7.34 -43.65
CA ARG A 113 -6.87 6.37 -44.24
C ARG A 113 -8.31 6.65 -43.79
N ILE A 114 -8.53 6.81 -42.49
CA ILE A 114 -9.86 7.12 -41.92
C ILE A 114 -10.35 8.46 -42.47
N GLY A 115 -9.47 9.46 -42.46
CA GLY A 115 -9.73 10.79 -42.99
C GLY A 115 -9.92 10.84 -44.51
N ARG A 116 -9.81 9.74 -45.27
CA ARG A 116 -10.26 9.67 -46.68
C ARG A 116 -11.76 9.40 -46.79
N VAL A 117 -12.32 8.72 -45.79
CA VAL A 117 -13.72 8.29 -45.73
C VAL A 117 -14.54 9.24 -44.86
N TRP A 118 -13.98 9.63 -43.73
CA TRP A 118 -14.59 10.54 -42.77
C TRP A 118 -14.14 11.98 -43.04
N ARG A 119 -14.88 12.63 -43.95
CA ARG A 119 -14.67 14.03 -44.39
C ARG A 119 -16.01 14.76 -44.44
N LEU A 120 -15.96 16.09 -44.55
CA LEU A 120 -17.15 16.93 -44.80
C LEU A 120 -17.94 16.38 -46.01
N GLY A 121 -19.24 16.15 -45.81
CA GLY A 121 -20.14 15.53 -46.79
C GLY A 121 -20.48 14.06 -46.53
N GLN A 122 -19.83 13.42 -45.56
CA GLN A 122 -20.21 12.08 -45.10
C GLN A 122 -21.48 12.15 -44.22
N GLU A 123 -22.52 11.41 -44.61
CA GLU A 123 -23.81 11.36 -43.90
C GLU A 123 -23.98 10.12 -43.02
N LYS A 124 -23.11 9.11 -43.18
CA LYS A 124 -23.14 7.85 -42.43
C LYS A 124 -22.07 7.83 -41.33
N ASP A 125 -22.38 7.14 -40.22
CA ASP A 125 -21.38 6.85 -39.19
C ASP A 125 -20.23 6.03 -39.80
N VAL A 126 -18.99 6.50 -39.63
CA VAL A 126 -17.81 5.83 -40.16
C VAL A 126 -17.20 4.92 -39.09
N GLU A 127 -17.11 3.64 -39.39
CA GLU A 127 -16.51 2.63 -38.53
C GLU A 127 -15.15 2.20 -39.08
N ALA A 128 -14.10 2.29 -38.25
CA ALA A 128 -12.75 1.89 -38.62
C ALA A 128 -12.28 0.68 -37.79
N TYR A 129 -11.99 -0.42 -38.47
CA TYR A 129 -11.47 -1.66 -37.91
C TYR A 129 -10.00 -1.81 -38.26
N THR A 130 -9.16 -2.16 -37.29
CA THR A 130 -7.76 -2.53 -37.54
C THR A 130 -7.52 -3.93 -37.03
N LEU A 131 -7.10 -4.83 -37.92
CA LEU A 131 -6.96 -6.25 -37.62
C LEU A 131 -5.53 -6.57 -37.16
N PHE A 132 -5.44 -7.30 -36.07
CA PHE A 132 -4.18 -7.79 -35.48
C PHE A 132 -4.24 -9.30 -35.25
N MET A 133 -3.08 -9.95 -35.36
CA MET A 133 -2.88 -11.34 -34.96
C MET A 133 -2.20 -11.41 -33.59
N ASP A 134 -2.46 -12.48 -32.84
CA ASP A 134 -1.75 -12.78 -31.60
C ASP A 134 -0.33 -13.32 -31.89
N ASN A 135 0.50 -12.49 -32.54
CA ASN A 135 1.89 -12.80 -32.85
C ASN A 135 2.80 -11.67 -32.33
N ILE A 136 4.11 -11.94 -32.27
CA ILE A 136 5.09 -11.00 -31.71
C ILE A 136 5.17 -9.70 -32.52
N ALA A 137 5.07 -9.76 -33.84
CA ALA A 137 5.22 -8.61 -34.72
C ALA A 137 4.05 -7.63 -34.62
N ASP A 138 2.81 -8.11 -34.73
CA ASP A 138 1.58 -7.34 -34.59
C ASP A 138 1.48 -6.76 -33.17
N LYS A 139 1.87 -7.53 -32.14
CA LYS A 139 1.95 -7.03 -30.75
C LYS A 139 2.98 -5.91 -30.59
N ALA A 140 4.17 -6.05 -31.19
CA ALA A 140 5.19 -5.01 -31.15
C ALA A 140 4.74 -3.72 -31.87
N ALA A 141 4.08 -3.86 -33.03
CA ALA A 141 3.50 -2.72 -33.74
C ALA A 141 2.40 -2.04 -32.92
N LEU A 142 1.50 -2.82 -32.30
CA LEU A 142 0.46 -2.31 -31.42
C LEU A 142 1.06 -1.57 -30.22
N ASN A 143 2.04 -2.15 -29.54
CA ASN A 143 2.74 -1.52 -28.43
C ASN A 143 3.47 -0.24 -28.86
N SER A 144 4.11 -0.22 -30.03
CA SER A 144 4.76 0.97 -30.57
C SER A 144 3.76 2.09 -30.84
N MET A 145 2.63 1.77 -31.46
CA MET A 145 1.54 2.73 -31.67
C MET A 145 0.95 3.22 -30.35
N TYR A 146 0.76 2.32 -29.39
CA TYR A 146 0.26 2.63 -28.06
C TYR A 146 1.19 3.56 -27.29
N GLN A 147 2.51 3.31 -27.33
CA GLN A 147 3.50 4.19 -26.70
C GLN A 147 3.54 5.57 -27.36
N LYS A 148 3.46 5.65 -28.70
CA LYS A 148 3.34 6.93 -29.41
C LYS A 148 2.08 7.69 -28.99
N LEU A 149 0.95 7.00 -28.84
CA LEU A 149 -0.31 7.56 -28.34
C LEU A 149 -0.20 8.07 -26.90
N LEU A 150 0.43 7.30 -26.00
CA LEU A 150 0.65 7.69 -24.61
C LEU A 150 1.53 8.95 -24.50
N ASN A 151 2.59 9.02 -25.30
CA ASN A 151 3.50 10.15 -25.32
C ASN A 151 2.82 11.43 -25.83
N LEU A 152 1.94 11.31 -26.83
CA LEU A 152 1.14 12.45 -27.31
C LEU A 152 0.23 12.99 -26.21
N LYS A 153 -0.46 12.13 -25.44
CA LYS A 153 -1.28 12.60 -24.31
C LYS A 153 -0.46 13.22 -23.19
N LYS A 154 0.63 12.58 -22.78
CA LYS A 154 1.50 13.10 -21.70
C LYS A 154 2.06 14.49 -22.02
N ALA A 155 2.24 14.79 -23.30
CA ALA A 155 2.71 16.09 -23.77
C ALA A 155 1.60 17.16 -23.84
N GLU A 156 0.37 16.87 -23.40
CA GLU A 156 -0.83 17.72 -23.58
C GLU A 156 -1.04 18.21 -25.02
N LEU A 157 -0.41 17.54 -25.98
CA LEU A 157 -0.66 17.80 -27.38
C LEU A 157 -2.09 17.34 -27.62
N GLN A 158 -2.99 18.29 -27.88
CA GLN A 158 -4.29 18.01 -28.48
C GLN A 158 -4.06 17.93 -29.99
N PRO A 159 -3.73 16.76 -30.59
CA PRO A 159 -3.81 16.65 -32.03
C PRO A 159 -5.28 16.91 -32.37
N ARG A 160 -5.59 18.11 -32.86
CA ARG A 160 -6.88 18.34 -33.51
C ARG A 160 -6.86 17.43 -34.73
N PRO A 161 -7.70 16.38 -34.83
CA PRO A 161 -7.84 15.70 -36.09
C PRO A 161 -8.24 16.75 -37.11
N ILE A 162 -7.61 16.70 -38.30
CA ILE A 162 -7.75 17.74 -39.33
C ILE A 162 -9.22 17.93 -39.75
N THR A 163 -10.10 16.97 -39.44
CA THR A 163 -11.55 17.13 -39.53
C THR A 163 -12.28 16.30 -38.46
N GLY A 164 -12.90 16.95 -37.48
CA GLY A 164 -14.31 16.66 -37.15
C GLY A 164 -14.72 15.70 -36.02
N GLN A 165 -13.96 15.49 -34.94
CA GLN A 165 -14.43 15.16 -33.56
C GLN A 165 -13.22 14.72 -32.71
N GLU A 166 -13.31 14.93 -31.40
CA GLU A 166 -12.27 14.58 -30.43
C GLU A 166 -11.99 13.06 -30.42
N VAL A 167 -10.73 12.66 -30.62
CA VAL A 167 -10.31 11.26 -30.48
C VAL A 167 -10.24 10.94 -28.99
N LEU A 168 -11.29 10.31 -28.46
CA LEU A 168 -11.31 9.87 -27.07
C LEU A 168 -10.40 8.65 -26.89
N PHE A 169 -9.30 8.84 -26.15
CA PHE A 169 -8.35 7.81 -25.76
C PHE A 169 -8.78 7.21 -24.42
N TYR A 170 -9.07 5.90 -24.38
CA TYR A 170 -9.64 5.25 -23.19
C TYR A 170 -8.65 4.27 -22.54
N TYR A 171 -8.43 4.47 -21.23
CA TYR A 171 -7.43 3.82 -20.39
C TYR A 171 -7.90 2.47 -19.86
N ALA A 172 -6.94 1.62 -19.50
CA ALA A 172 -7.18 0.42 -18.70
C ALA A 172 -6.51 0.58 -17.32
N GLU A 173 -7.19 1.24 -16.40
CA GLU A 173 -7.07 0.96 -14.96
C GLU A 173 -8.32 0.20 -14.50
N ALA A 174 -8.19 -0.70 -13.52
CA ALA A 174 -9.27 -1.61 -13.11
C ALA A 174 -10.53 -0.89 -12.56
N ARG A 175 -10.42 0.38 -12.15
CA ARG A 175 -11.57 1.22 -11.77
C ARG A 175 -12.35 1.75 -12.99
N ASP A 176 -11.70 1.90 -14.14
CA ASP A 176 -12.30 2.45 -15.36
C ASP A 176 -13.10 1.43 -16.18
N ILE A 177 -12.95 0.13 -15.87
CA ILE A 177 -13.79 -0.95 -16.43
C ILE A 177 -15.27 -0.71 -16.09
N ALA A 178 -15.56 -0.06 -14.96
CA ALA A 178 -16.92 0.29 -14.55
C ALA A 178 -17.50 1.49 -15.34
N THR A 179 -16.65 2.30 -16.00
CA THR A 179 -17.04 3.48 -16.79
C THR A 179 -17.05 3.25 -18.31
N LEU A 180 -16.71 2.04 -18.77
CA LEU A 180 -16.86 1.65 -20.17
C LEU A 180 -18.34 1.80 -20.60
N PRO A 181 -18.68 2.46 -21.72
CA PRO A 181 -19.91 2.14 -22.42
C PRO A 181 -19.75 0.71 -22.94
N PRO A 182 -20.48 -0.29 -22.39
CA PRO A 182 -20.27 -1.66 -22.81
C PRO A 182 -20.61 -1.78 -24.30
N SER A 183 -19.80 -2.56 -25.02
CA SER A 183 -20.19 -3.01 -26.35
C SER A 183 -21.35 -3.97 -26.15
N VAL A 184 -22.54 -3.54 -26.54
CA VAL A 184 -23.76 -4.28 -26.27
C VAL A 184 -23.97 -5.31 -27.36
N ALA A 185 -24.00 -6.59 -26.99
CA ALA A 185 -24.46 -7.64 -27.88
C ALA A 185 -25.97 -7.50 -28.06
N LEU A 186 -26.42 -6.92 -29.18
CA LEU A 186 -27.81 -7.01 -29.58
C LEU A 186 -28.02 -8.37 -30.25
N THR A 187 -28.74 -9.28 -29.57
CA THR A 187 -29.24 -10.49 -30.20
C THR A 187 -30.38 -10.12 -31.12
N LYS A 188 -30.15 -10.14 -32.43
CA LYS A 188 -31.24 -10.45 -33.37
C LYS A 188 -31.42 -11.95 -33.43
N GLU A 189 -32.66 -12.38 -33.64
CA GLU A 189 -33.07 -13.77 -33.77
C GLU A 189 -32.07 -14.58 -34.62
N GLU A 190 -31.65 -15.69 -34.02
CA GLU A 190 -30.82 -16.77 -34.55
C GLU A 190 -29.42 -16.40 -35.11
N ARG A 191 -28.42 -16.63 -34.23
CA ARG A 191 -27.00 -16.99 -34.49
C ARG A 191 -25.92 -15.92 -34.71
N LYS A 192 -26.17 -14.61 -34.72
CA LYS A 192 -25.08 -13.60 -34.81
C LYS A 192 -25.12 -12.54 -33.70
N LYS A 193 -24.02 -12.41 -32.95
CA LYS A 193 -23.81 -11.39 -31.91
C LYS A 193 -23.33 -10.08 -32.56
N LYS A 194 -24.17 -9.04 -32.63
CA LYS A 194 -23.76 -7.70 -33.09
C LYS A 194 -23.31 -6.86 -31.89
N PHE A 195 -22.03 -6.46 -31.86
CA PHE A 195 -21.51 -5.55 -30.85
C PHE A 195 -21.81 -4.11 -31.25
N VAL A 196 -22.68 -3.43 -30.50
CA VAL A 196 -23.00 -2.02 -30.75
C VAL A 196 -22.35 -1.14 -29.69
N LYS A 197 -21.60 -0.13 -30.14
CA LYS A 197 -21.02 0.87 -29.26
C LYS A 197 -22.12 1.81 -28.77
N VAL A 198 -22.27 1.94 -27.46
CA VAL A 198 -23.25 2.85 -26.86
C VAL A 198 -22.60 4.21 -26.65
N THR A 199 -23.12 5.24 -27.31
CA THR A 199 -22.72 6.64 -27.11
C THR A 199 -23.93 7.47 -26.71
N GLU A 200 -23.71 8.65 -26.12
CA GLU A 200 -24.81 9.58 -25.80
C GLU A 200 -25.66 9.90 -27.03
N ALA A 201 -25.03 10.17 -28.18
CA ALA A 201 -25.70 10.37 -29.45
C ALA A 201 -26.54 9.14 -29.87
N LYS A 202 -26.04 7.92 -29.62
CA LYS A 202 -26.80 6.69 -29.92
C LYS A 202 -28.01 6.53 -29.00
N SER A 203 -27.89 6.89 -27.72
CA SER A 203 -29.00 6.88 -26.77
C SER A 203 -30.08 7.87 -27.18
N ILE A 204 -29.70 9.10 -27.55
CA ILE A 204 -30.62 10.13 -28.08
C ILE A 204 -31.29 9.64 -29.37
N LYS A 205 -30.52 9.12 -30.33
CA LYS A 205 -31.06 8.57 -31.58
C LYS A 205 -32.02 7.40 -31.34
N THR A 206 -31.68 6.50 -30.42
CA THR A 206 -32.54 5.35 -30.09
C THR A 206 -33.86 5.82 -29.47
N PHE A 207 -33.83 6.85 -28.62
CA PHE A 207 -35.04 7.47 -28.06
C PHE A 207 -35.87 8.15 -29.15
N LEU A 208 -35.24 8.89 -30.07
CA LEU A 208 -35.95 9.53 -31.18
C LEU A 208 -36.58 8.51 -32.15
N GLU A 209 -35.94 7.37 -32.39
CA GLU A 209 -36.41 6.34 -33.34
C GLU A 209 -37.42 5.35 -32.73
N LYS A 210 -37.27 5.03 -31.43
CA LYS A 210 -37.97 3.92 -30.77
C LYS A 210 -38.59 4.29 -29.42
N ASP A 211 -38.58 5.58 -29.08
CA ASP A 211 -39.11 6.13 -27.82
C ASP A 211 -38.46 5.48 -26.57
N GLU A 212 -39.10 5.63 -25.42
CA GLU A 212 -38.66 5.09 -24.14
C GLU A 212 -38.38 3.57 -24.18
N ALA A 213 -39.19 2.81 -24.91
CA ALA A 213 -39.05 1.36 -25.03
C ALA A 213 -37.69 0.95 -25.65
N GLY A 214 -37.23 1.69 -26.67
CA GLY A 214 -35.91 1.44 -27.28
C GLY A 214 -34.75 1.77 -26.34
N LEU A 215 -34.90 2.79 -25.50
CA LEU A 215 -33.88 3.14 -24.49
C LEU A 215 -33.81 2.07 -23.40
N GLN A 216 -34.95 1.54 -22.94
CA GLN A 216 -35.00 0.44 -21.98
C GLN A 216 -34.34 -0.84 -22.52
N GLU A 217 -34.55 -1.17 -23.80
CA GLU A 217 -33.88 -2.29 -24.46
C GLU A 217 -32.36 -2.09 -24.52
N LEU A 218 -31.90 -0.89 -24.86
CA LEU A 218 -30.50 -0.53 -24.90
C LEU A 218 -29.86 -0.68 -23.50
N VAL A 219 -30.49 -0.14 -22.45
CA VAL A 219 -30.02 -0.25 -21.06
C VAL A 219 -29.97 -1.70 -20.58
N ARG A 220 -30.98 -2.52 -20.88
CA ARG A 220 -30.95 -3.96 -20.52
C ARG A 220 -29.76 -4.66 -21.16
N SER A 221 -29.47 -4.35 -22.42
CA SER A 221 -28.38 -5.01 -23.13
C SER A 221 -27.00 -4.46 -22.71
N ILE A 222 -26.89 -3.20 -22.22
CA ILE A 222 -25.72 -2.66 -21.49
C ILE A 222 -25.44 -3.49 -20.23
N ILE A 223 -26.46 -3.69 -19.41
CA ILE A 223 -26.36 -4.46 -18.16
C ILE A 223 -25.94 -5.90 -18.46
N ALA A 224 -26.54 -6.53 -19.47
CA ALA A 224 -26.21 -7.89 -19.87
C ALA A 224 -24.75 -8.02 -20.34
N ALA A 225 -24.26 -7.07 -21.16
CA ALA A 225 -22.88 -7.07 -21.62
C ALA A 225 -21.87 -6.88 -20.46
N LYS A 226 -22.18 -5.98 -19.51
CA LYS A 226 -21.38 -5.82 -18.28
C LYS A 226 -21.33 -7.13 -17.48
N GLN A 227 -22.48 -7.77 -17.25
CA GLN A 227 -22.54 -9.03 -16.50
C GLN A 227 -21.76 -10.16 -17.19
N GLU A 228 -21.77 -10.21 -18.52
CA GLU A 228 -20.99 -11.19 -19.28
C GLU A 228 -19.48 -10.95 -19.16
N VAL A 229 -19.03 -9.70 -19.30
CA VAL A 229 -17.62 -9.34 -19.08
C VAL A 229 -17.19 -9.66 -17.65
N GLU A 230 -18.01 -9.34 -16.64
CA GLU A 230 -17.74 -9.70 -15.26
C GLU A 230 -17.67 -11.21 -15.05
N ARG A 231 -18.56 -12.00 -15.67
CA ARG A 231 -18.50 -13.47 -15.65
C ARG A 231 -17.25 -14.00 -16.35
N GLU A 232 -16.87 -13.42 -17.48
CA GLU A 232 -15.72 -13.86 -18.26
C GLU A 232 -14.41 -13.56 -17.51
N ILE A 233 -14.29 -12.36 -16.94
CA ILE A 233 -13.19 -11.96 -16.05
C ILE A 233 -13.13 -12.85 -14.80
N SER A 234 -14.29 -13.14 -14.19
CA SER A 234 -14.38 -13.96 -12.97
C SER A 234 -14.07 -15.43 -13.24
N SER A 235 -14.60 -16.01 -14.32
CA SER A 235 -14.34 -17.40 -14.73
C SER A 235 -12.89 -17.61 -15.17
N LYS A 236 -12.27 -16.60 -15.78
CA LYS A 236 -10.82 -16.59 -16.09
C LYS A 236 -9.96 -16.20 -14.88
N GLY A 237 -10.57 -15.85 -13.73
CA GLY A 237 -9.86 -15.50 -12.50
C GLY A 237 -8.97 -14.25 -12.59
N VAL A 238 -9.27 -13.34 -13.53
CA VAL A 238 -8.47 -12.16 -13.85
C VAL A 238 -8.67 -11.02 -12.83
N LEU A 239 -9.75 -11.03 -12.06
CA LEU A 239 -9.87 -10.19 -10.86
C LEU A 239 -9.61 -11.05 -9.63
N TYR A 240 -8.51 -10.79 -8.92
CA TYR A 240 -8.34 -11.34 -7.58
C TYR A 240 -9.31 -10.62 -6.62
N LYS A 241 -10.37 -11.33 -6.24
CA LYS A 241 -11.18 -10.99 -5.07
C LYS A 241 -10.92 -12.06 -4.02
N PRO A 242 -10.67 -11.71 -2.75
CA PRO A 242 -10.59 -12.69 -1.68
C PRO A 242 -11.88 -13.52 -1.70
N ARG A 243 -11.75 -14.83 -1.86
CA ARG A 243 -12.89 -15.72 -2.09
C ARG A 243 -13.62 -16.06 -0.81
N THR A 244 -12.94 -15.89 0.32
CA THR A 244 -13.47 -16.20 1.64
C THR A 244 -13.03 -15.17 2.67
N ARG A 245 -13.83 -15.02 3.72
CA ARG A 245 -13.45 -14.26 4.93
C ARG A 245 -12.16 -14.80 5.56
N LYS A 246 -11.96 -16.13 5.49
CA LYS A 246 -10.77 -16.81 5.99
C LYS A 246 -9.48 -16.35 5.29
N GLU A 247 -9.50 -16.15 3.97
CA GLU A 247 -8.33 -15.62 3.25
C GLU A 247 -7.93 -14.21 3.75
N VAL A 248 -8.91 -13.38 4.10
CA VAL A 248 -8.65 -12.05 4.68
C VAL A 248 -8.11 -12.18 6.10
N GLU A 249 -8.72 -13.03 6.92
CA GLU A 249 -8.28 -13.27 8.30
C GLU A 249 -6.85 -13.86 8.34
N ASP A 250 -6.53 -14.83 7.47
CA ASP A 250 -5.20 -15.42 7.36
C ASP A 250 -4.15 -14.36 6.94
N ALA A 251 -4.49 -13.43 6.05
CA ALA A 251 -3.60 -12.31 5.68
C ALA A 251 -3.43 -11.29 6.82
N VAL A 252 -4.48 -11.02 7.59
CA VAL A 252 -4.43 -10.11 8.75
C VAL A 252 -3.59 -10.72 9.89
N LYS A 253 -3.66 -12.04 10.11
CA LYS A 253 -2.79 -12.75 11.09
C LYS A 253 -1.31 -12.50 10.86
N LEU A 254 -0.89 -12.39 9.60
CA LEU A 254 0.51 -12.13 9.25
C LEU A 254 0.99 -10.74 9.71
N THR A 255 0.08 -9.80 10.00
CA THR A 255 0.43 -8.48 10.57
C THR A 255 0.45 -8.49 12.11
N GLY A 256 0.24 -9.64 12.75
CA GLY A 256 0.21 -9.78 14.21
C GLY A 256 -1.16 -9.49 14.84
N PHE A 257 -2.24 -9.54 14.05
CA PHE A 257 -3.61 -9.36 14.52
C PHE A 257 -4.51 -10.50 14.00
N GLU A 258 -5.40 -11.04 14.82
CA GLU A 258 -6.34 -12.08 14.41
C GLU A 258 -7.42 -11.53 13.47
N ASN A 259 -7.84 -10.28 13.70
CA ASN A 259 -8.87 -9.61 12.90
C ASN A 259 -8.86 -8.09 13.10
N HIS A 260 -9.62 -7.38 12.26
CA HIS A 260 -9.75 -5.91 12.32
C HIS A 260 -10.27 -5.38 13.67
N LYS A 261 -11.16 -6.09 14.37
CA LYS A 261 -11.70 -5.63 15.66
C LYS A 261 -10.63 -5.59 16.74
N GLU A 262 -9.68 -6.52 16.69
CA GLU A 262 -8.57 -6.57 17.62
C GLU A 262 -7.66 -5.34 17.52
N ILE A 263 -7.41 -4.86 16.29
CA ILE A 263 -6.65 -3.61 16.05
C ILE A 263 -7.35 -2.43 16.76
N PHE A 264 -8.65 -2.29 16.53
CA PHE A 264 -9.45 -1.21 17.14
C PHE A 264 -9.43 -1.28 18.67
N ASN A 265 -9.62 -2.48 19.23
CA ASN A 265 -9.60 -2.66 20.68
C ASN A 265 -8.23 -2.36 21.29
N ALA A 266 -7.14 -2.82 20.65
CA ALA A 266 -5.79 -2.57 21.14
C ALA A 266 -5.43 -1.08 21.11
N LEU A 267 -5.75 -0.37 20.02
CA LEU A 267 -5.54 1.08 19.91
C LEU A 267 -6.40 1.87 20.89
N LYS A 268 -7.64 1.42 21.11
CA LYS A 268 -8.56 2.02 22.08
C LYS A 268 -8.03 1.90 23.51
N GLU A 269 -7.56 0.72 23.92
CA GLU A 269 -6.94 0.53 25.23
C GLU A 269 -5.67 1.37 25.37
N LEU A 270 -4.80 1.40 24.34
CA LEU A 270 -3.61 2.25 24.35
C LEU A 270 -3.97 3.74 24.52
N LEU A 271 -4.99 4.23 23.81
CA LEU A 271 -5.46 5.61 23.93
C LEU A 271 -6.01 5.90 25.32
N LYS A 272 -6.82 5.00 25.89
CA LYS A 272 -7.34 5.13 27.26
C LYS A 272 -6.23 5.26 28.28
N THR A 273 -5.23 4.38 28.21
CA THR A 273 -4.12 4.41 29.15
C THR A 273 -3.23 5.63 28.97
N SER A 274 -3.04 6.08 27.73
CA SER A 274 -2.21 7.25 27.43
C SER A 274 -2.94 8.58 27.66
N ALA A 275 -4.27 8.56 27.82
CA ALA A 275 -5.09 9.77 27.92
C ALA A 275 -4.62 10.75 29.03
N PRO A 276 -4.30 10.29 30.27
CA PRO A 276 -3.79 11.19 31.31
C PRO A 276 -2.48 11.87 30.92
N ILE A 277 -1.58 11.15 30.23
CA ILE A 277 -0.29 11.66 29.77
C ILE A 277 -0.47 12.67 28.64
N LEU A 278 -1.43 12.42 27.75
CA LEU A 278 -1.75 13.28 26.61
C LEU A 278 -2.62 14.50 26.98
N GLY A 279 -3.03 14.61 28.26
CA GLY A 279 -3.96 15.65 28.72
C GLY A 279 -5.36 15.52 28.11
N LEU A 280 -5.78 14.30 27.79
CA LEU A 280 -7.07 13.99 27.16
C LEU A 280 -8.07 13.48 28.20
N ASN A 281 -9.29 14.01 28.15
CA ASN A 281 -10.44 13.38 28.78
C ASN A 281 -11.09 12.42 27.79
N LEU A 282 -11.58 11.28 28.28
CA LEU A 282 -12.11 10.21 27.45
C LEU A 282 -13.35 9.56 28.06
N VAL A 283 -14.34 9.27 27.22
CA VAL A 283 -15.48 8.39 27.53
C VAL A 283 -15.57 7.29 26.48
N ASP A 284 -15.67 6.05 26.95
CA ASP A 284 -15.89 4.88 26.11
C ASP A 284 -17.40 4.67 25.87
N GLU A 285 -17.83 4.75 24.61
CA GLU A 285 -19.22 4.51 24.18
C GLU A 285 -19.36 3.22 23.36
N GLY A 286 -18.46 2.25 23.55
CA GLY A 286 -18.47 0.97 22.86
C GLY A 286 -17.81 1.04 21.49
N GLU A 287 -18.58 1.36 20.44
CA GLU A 287 -18.08 1.40 19.05
C GLU A 287 -17.28 2.67 18.74
N ALA A 288 -17.41 3.70 19.57
CA ALA A 288 -16.66 4.94 19.45
C ALA A 288 -16.07 5.36 20.79
N VAL A 289 -15.01 6.16 20.72
CA VAL A 289 -14.36 6.79 21.86
C VAL A 289 -14.55 8.28 21.76
N LYS A 290 -15.18 8.88 22.76
CA LYS A 290 -15.35 10.33 22.83
C LYS A 290 -14.18 10.94 23.58
N ILE A 291 -13.48 11.90 22.97
CA ILE A 291 -12.32 12.57 23.55
C ILE A 291 -12.45 14.10 23.51
N TRP A 292 -11.82 14.80 24.47
CA TRP A 292 -11.69 16.26 24.44
C TRP A 292 -10.50 16.72 25.31
N LYS A 293 -9.94 17.89 25.00
CA LYS A 293 -8.96 18.59 25.86
C LYS A 293 -9.65 19.77 26.53
N GLU A 294 -9.53 19.89 27.85
CA GLU A 294 -10.03 21.03 28.62
C GLU A 294 -11.43 21.51 28.19
N SER A 295 -11.53 22.68 27.55
CA SER A 295 -12.77 23.33 27.09
C SER A 295 -13.07 23.16 25.60
N GLU A 296 -12.33 22.29 24.89
CA GLU A 296 -12.56 22.02 23.47
C GLU A 296 -13.83 21.18 23.24
N MET A 297 -14.38 21.28 22.02
CA MET A 297 -15.53 20.49 21.61
C MET A 297 -15.17 18.99 21.55
N PRO A 298 -15.98 18.10 22.15
CA PRO A 298 -15.71 16.67 22.10
C PRO A 298 -15.72 16.10 20.69
N THR A 299 -14.75 15.25 20.40
CA THR A 299 -14.59 14.56 19.11
C THR A 299 -14.81 13.05 19.31
N TYR A 300 -15.48 12.43 18.35
CA TYR A 300 -15.72 10.99 18.34
C TYR A 300 -14.69 10.29 17.45
N ILE A 301 -13.99 9.31 18.00
CA ILE A 301 -13.05 8.45 17.29
C ILE A 301 -13.69 7.09 17.07
N SER A 302 -13.90 6.73 15.81
CA SER A 302 -14.38 5.43 15.37
C SER A 302 -13.57 4.86 14.20
N THR A 303 -12.48 5.52 13.82
CA THR A 303 -11.61 5.16 12.68
C THR A 303 -10.15 5.07 13.11
N LEU A 304 -9.36 4.26 12.40
CA LEU A 304 -7.91 4.12 12.65
C LEU A 304 -7.19 5.47 12.53
N ASP A 305 -7.52 6.26 11.51
CA ASP A 305 -6.94 7.60 11.32
C ASP A 305 -7.22 8.51 12.51
N GLY A 306 -8.40 8.40 13.12
CA GLY A 306 -8.74 9.11 14.34
C GLY A 306 -7.88 8.72 15.53
N PHE A 307 -7.55 7.43 15.70
CA PHE A 307 -6.62 6.99 16.73
C PHE A 307 -5.21 7.52 16.47
N TYR A 308 -4.69 7.38 15.24
CA TYR A 308 -3.36 7.85 14.89
C TYR A 308 -3.21 9.37 15.08
N ALA A 309 -4.20 10.17 14.68
CA ALA A 309 -4.14 11.62 14.83
C ALA A 309 -4.03 12.08 16.30
N ASN A 310 -4.53 11.28 17.25
CA ASN A 310 -4.55 11.64 18.67
C ASN A 310 -3.41 11.00 19.47
N LEU A 311 -2.89 9.85 19.02
CA LEU A 311 -1.71 9.20 19.61
C LEU A 311 -0.40 9.80 19.08
N ALA A 312 -0.38 10.29 17.83
CA ALA A 312 0.83 10.84 17.23
C ALA A 312 1.08 12.28 17.69
N GLN A 313 2.02 12.45 18.61
CA GLN A 313 2.68 13.74 18.84
C GLN A 313 4.01 13.74 18.08
N LYS A 314 4.29 14.82 17.33
CA LYS A 314 5.62 15.02 16.77
C LYS A 314 6.57 15.42 17.90
N SER A 315 7.49 14.53 18.25
CA SER A 315 8.62 14.85 19.12
C SER A 315 9.92 14.44 18.42
N ASP A 316 10.87 15.36 18.38
CA ASP A 316 12.25 15.08 17.97
C ASP A 316 12.98 14.51 19.20
N MET A 317 12.69 13.26 19.55
CA MET A 317 13.41 12.57 20.63
C MET A 317 14.78 12.13 20.10
N GLU A 318 15.84 12.75 20.60
CA GLU A 318 17.23 12.42 20.21
C GLU A 318 17.74 11.13 20.89
N GLU A 319 17.20 10.75 22.06
CA GLU A 319 17.60 9.55 22.80
C GLU A 319 16.40 8.62 23.09
N ALA A 320 16.63 7.31 22.95
CA ALA A 320 15.66 6.28 23.30
C ALA A 320 15.44 6.22 24.82
N VAL A 321 14.18 6.28 25.25
CA VAL A 321 13.79 6.26 26.68
C VAL A 321 13.46 4.83 27.12
N CYS A 322 13.88 4.47 28.35
CA CYS A 322 13.44 3.24 29.00
C CYS A 322 12.37 3.54 30.03
N ILE A 323 11.17 2.99 29.85
CA ILE A 323 10.09 3.09 30.82
C ILE A 323 10.20 1.93 31.81
N VAL A 324 10.15 2.23 33.11
CA VAL A 324 10.09 1.21 34.17
C VAL A 324 8.64 1.05 34.61
N ALA A 325 8.14 -0.18 34.51
CA ALA A 325 6.75 -0.51 34.83
C ALA A 325 6.63 -1.78 35.69
N GLN A 326 5.59 -1.83 36.52
CA GLN A 326 5.30 -3.00 37.33
C GLN A 326 4.68 -4.12 36.48
N GLY A 327 5.11 -5.36 36.70
CA GLY A 327 4.49 -6.55 36.11
C GLY A 327 4.73 -7.84 36.87
N ASP A 328 4.13 -8.92 36.38
CA ASP A 328 4.18 -10.24 37.01
C ASP A 328 5.51 -11.00 36.76
N SER A 329 6.19 -10.66 35.66
CA SER A 329 7.43 -11.29 35.22
C SER A 329 8.41 -10.20 34.78
N GLU A 330 9.65 -10.30 35.25
CA GLU A 330 10.69 -9.33 34.90
C GLU A 330 11.10 -9.49 33.43
N ALA A 331 11.21 -8.40 32.69
CA ALA A 331 11.61 -8.44 31.30
C ALA A 331 12.20 -7.09 30.88
N LEU A 332 13.23 -7.12 30.03
CA LEU A 332 13.69 -5.93 29.31
C LEU A 332 13.30 -6.07 27.85
N ILE A 333 12.37 -5.24 27.40
CA ILE A 333 11.81 -5.29 26.05
C ILE A 333 12.33 -4.11 25.25
N SER A 334 13.08 -4.39 24.19
CA SER A 334 13.55 -3.39 23.23
C SER A 334 12.50 -3.16 22.14
N LEU A 335 12.13 -1.91 21.89
CA LEU A 335 11.20 -1.53 20.83
C LEU A 335 11.98 -1.19 19.56
N ILE A 336 11.88 -2.04 18.54
CA ILE A 336 12.74 -1.99 17.36
C ILE A 336 11.89 -1.72 16.12
N PRO A 337 12.16 -0.63 15.38
CA PRO A 337 11.57 -0.40 14.08
C PRO A 337 12.15 -1.38 13.05
N ILE A 338 11.25 -2.04 12.34
CA ILE A 338 11.56 -2.92 11.23
C ILE A 338 10.96 -2.37 9.96
N SER A 339 11.67 -2.52 8.85
CA SER A 339 11.20 -2.10 7.53
C SER A 339 11.46 -3.19 6.51
N ILE A 340 10.46 -3.45 5.69
CA ILE A 340 10.53 -4.32 4.53
C ILE A 340 10.76 -3.42 3.33
N LYS A 341 11.87 -3.62 2.64
CA LYS A 341 12.30 -2.78 1.51
C LYS A 341 12.31 -3.58 0.21
N ASP A 342 12.00 -2.90 -0.88
CA ASP A 342 12.29 -3.42 -2.22
C ASP A 342 13.79 -3.27 -2.49
N ARG A 343 14.49 -4.39 -2.69
CA ARG A 343 15.93 -4.42 -2.98
C ARG A 343 16.28 -3.69 -4.29
N ARG A 344 15.32 -3.54 -5.21
CA ARG A 344 15.56 -2.99 -6.56
C ARG A 344 15.76 -1.48 -6.54
N ASP A 345 15.02 -0.77 -5.70
CA ASP A 345 15.04 0.70 -5.63
C ASP A 345 15.17 1.26 -4.20
N GLY A 346 15.15 0.40 -3.17
CA GLY A 346 15.26 0.77 -1.77
C GLY A 346 13.96 1.30 -1.16
N SER A 347 12.84 1.31 -1.89
CA SER A 347 11.55 1.80 -1.40
C SER A 347 11.04 0.98 -0.20
N ILE A 348 10.44 1.65 0.79
CA ILE A 348 9.85 0.99 1.95
C ILE A 348 8.46 0.47 1.56
N LEU A 349 8.30 -0.84 1.59
CA LEU A 349 7.05 -1.54 1.29
C LEU A 349 6.14 -1.64 2.50
N CYS A 350 6.75 -1.86 3.67
CA CYS A 350 6.06 -1.98 4.95
C CYS A 350 7.01 -1.55 6.07
N ALA A 351 6.47 -0.88 7.08
CA ALA A 351 7.18 -0.55 8.31
C ALA A 351 6.35 -1.03 9.49
N ASP A 352 7.03 -1.50 10.52
CA ASP A 352 6.39 -2.02 11.73
C ASP A 352 7.34 -1.84 12.92
N ILE A 353 6.82 -2.03 14.14
CA ILE A 353 7.61 -2.01 15.37
C ILE A 353 7.41 -3.35 16.06
N ILE A 354 8.51 -3.96 16.50
CA ILE A 354 8.48 -5.18 17.31
C ILE A 354 9.03 -4.90 18.71
N GLY A 355 8.51 -5.61 19.70
CA GLY A 355 9.10 -5.67 21.03
C GLY A 355 9.93 -6.94 21.15
N VAL A 356 11.16 -6.82 21.63
CA VAL A 356 12.06 -7.97 21.80
C VAL A 356 12.48 -8.05 23.25
N ASP A 357 12.02 -9.11 23.93
CA ASP A 357 12.46 -9.47 25.28
C ASP A 357 13.89 -10.02 25.19
N THR A 358 14.87 -9.22 25.63
CA THR A 358 16.28 -9.62 25.63
C THR A 358 16.59 -10.63 26.73
N THR A 359 15.72 -10.76 27.73
CA THR A 359 15.89 -11.69 28.86
C THR A 359 15.45 -13.10 28.49
N HIS A 360 14.29 -13.24 27.82
CA HIS A 360 13.71 -14.55 27.47
C HIS A 360 13.76 -14.88 25.98
N GLY A 361 14.18 -13.95 25.13
CA GLY A 361 14.23 -14.13 23.67
C GLY A 361 12.86 -14.15 22.99
N LYS A 362 11.82 -13.62 23.64
CA LYS A 362 10.46 -13.58 23.11
C LYS A 362 10.24 -12.32 22.28
N ILE A 363 9.58 -12.48 21.13
CA ILE A 363 9.23 -11.38 20.24
C ILE A 363 7.73 -11.08 20.38
N PHE A 364 7.40 -9.80 20.39
CA PHE A 364 6.05 -9.27 20.51
C PHE A 364 5.74 -8.40 19.31
N ARG A 365 4.55 -8.60 18.73
CA ARG A 365 4.09 -7.89 17.53
C ARG A 365 2.59 -7.63 17.61
N GLY A 366 2.13 -6.62 16.87
CA GLY A 366 0.71 -6.36 16.66
C GLY A 366 -0.04 -6.20 17.98
N SER A 367 -1.12 -6.96 18.19
CA SER A 367 -1.94 -6.82 19.40
C SER A 367 -1.16 -7.14 20.67
N SER A 368 -0.27 -8.13 20.64
CA SER A 368 0.52 -8.54 21.80
C SER A 368 1.45 -7.42 22.29
N LEU A 369 2.10 -6.72 21.35
CA LEU A 369 2.97 -5.59 21.66
C LEU A 369 2.16 -4.40 22.19
N LEU A 370 1.06 -4.03 21.52
CA LEU A 370 0.21 -2.93 21.96
C LEU A 370 -0.37 -3.16 23.36
N ASN A 371 -0.76 -4.38 23.68
CA ASN A 371 -1.25 -4.74 25.01
C ASN A 371 -0.16 -4.63 26.08
N ILE A 372 1.07 -5.03 25.77
CA ILE A 372 2.21 -4.87 26.70
C ILE A 372 2.51 -3.39 26.93
N LEU A 373 2.53 -2.59 25.86
CA LEU A 373 2.73 -1.14 25.96
C LEU A 373 1.63 -0.48 26.79
N SER A 374 0.36 -0.81 26.55
CA SER A 374 -0.76 -0.30 27.35
C SER A 374 -0.61 -0.68 28.83
N LYS A 375 -0.33 -1.95 29.15
CA LYS A 375 -0.10 -2.36 30.54
C LYS A 375 1.10 -1.66 31.19
N ALA A 376 2.17 -1.48 30.43
CA ALA A 376 3.37 -0.79 30.89
C ALA A 376 3.09 0.69 31.22
N ILE A 377 2.39 1.39 30.32
CA ILE A 377 2.01 2.80 30.53
C ILE A 377 1.09 2.92 31.75
N ALA A 378 0.15 1.98 31.93
CA ALA A 378 -0.78 1.98 33.06
C ALA A 378 -0.07 1.83 34.41
N ASN A 379 1.01 1.04 34.45
CA ASN A 379 1.77 0.71 35.65
C ASN A 379 3.18 1.32 35.64
N CYS A 380 3.35 2.40 34.87
CA CYS A 380 4.61 3.13 34.76
C CYS A 380 4.82 3.94 36.04
N PHE A 381 6.04 3.92 36.57
CA PHE A 381 6.40 4.73 37.74
C PHE A 381 7.71 5.50 37.60
N GLY A 382 8.45 5.28 36.52
CA GLY A 382 9.51 6.20 36.14
C GLY A 382 10.20 5.85 34.83
N ALA A 383 11.12 6.72 34.42
CA ALA A 383 11.98 6.52 33.26
C ALA A 383 13.43 6.30 33.70
N GLU A 384 14.01 5.17 33.29
CA GLU A 384 15.40 4.80 33.55
C GLU A 384 16.29 5.20 32.37
N LYS A 385 17.55 5.54 32.65
CA LYS A 385 18.57 5.71 31.61
C LYS A 385 19.43 4.45 31.53
N LEU A 386 19.27 3.70 30.43
CA LEU A 386 20.03 2.49 30.16
C LEU A 386 21.44 2.80 29.63
N ASP A 387 22.41 2.00 30.05
CA ASP A 387 23.78 2.03 29.55
C ASP A 387 23.92 1.35 28.19
N SER A 388 25.05 1.57 27.54
CA SER A 388 25.32 1.11 26.17
C SER A 388 25.28 -0.41 26.01
N GLU A 389 25.80 -1.18 26.98
CA GLU A 389 25.84 -2.65 26.92
C GLU A 389 24.43 -3.26 27.02
N SER A 390 23.57 -2.71 27.88
CA SER A 390 22.18 -3.16 28.05
C SER A 390 21.30 -2.91 26.82
N LYS A 391 21.81 -2.17 25.82
CA LYS A 391 21.11 -1.88 24.55
C LYS A 391 21.45 -2.87 23.45
N GLU A 392 22.48 -3.71 23.61
CA GLU A 392 22.87 -4.66 22.58
C GLU A 392 21.95 -5.89 22.56
N ILE A 393 21.52 -6.27 21.35
CA ILE A 393 20.68 -7.45 21.15
C ILE A 393 21.57 -8.65 20.80
N PRO A 394 21.46 -9.78 21.51
CA PRO A 394 22.18 -11.00 21.17
C PRO A 394 21.95 -11.44 19.71
N VAL A 395 23.01 -11.89 19.04
CA VAL A 395 22.97 -12.37 17.64
C VAL A 395 21.97 -13.51 17.45
N SER A 396 21.79 -14.37 18.45
CA SER A 396 20.80 -15.45 18.42
C SER A 396 19.35 -14.93 18.30
N ILE A 397 19.04 -13.83 18.98
CA ILE A 397 17.71 -13.21 18.95
C ILE A 397 17.49 -12.52 17.60
N TYR A 398 18.52 -11.90 17.02
CA TYR A 398 18.44 -11.32 15.68
C TYR A 398 18.02 -12.33 14.61
N ALA A 399 18.52 -13.56 14.66
CA ALA A 399 18.13 -14.61 13.72
C ALA A 399 16.63 -14.96 13.85
N ASN A 400 16.14 -15.09 15.08
CA ASN A 400 14.72 -15.38 15.35
C ASN A 400 13.80 -14.26 14.84
N ILE A 401 14.20 -12.99 15.01
CA ILE A 401 13.47 -11.83 14.50
C ILE A 401 13.31 -11.92 12.99
N ILE A 402 14.40 -12.22 12.27
CA ILE A 402 14.36 -12.33 10.80
C ILE A 402 13.41 -13.45 10.37
N GLU A 403 13.45 -14.61 11.02
CA GLU A 403 12.56 -15.73 10.71
C GLU A 403 11.09 -15.38 10.93
N GLU A 404 10.76 -14.75 12.05
CA GLU A 404 9.39 -14.37 12.39
C GLU A 404 8.82 -13.29 11.45
N ILE A 405 9.66 -12.32 11.05
CA ILE A 405 9.25 -11.29 10.09
C ILE A 405 9.12 -11.87 8.69
N LYS A 406 9.95 -12.84 8.31
CA LYS A 406 9.95 -13.43 6.96
C LYS A 406 8.60 -14.07 6.62
N VAL A 407 7.80 -14.47 7.61
CA VAL A 407 6.43 -14.97 7.40
C VAL A 407 5.56 -13.92 6.69
N ILE A 408 5.79 -12.61 6.86
CA ILE A 408 5.07 -11.58 6.08
C ILE A 408 5.30 -11.71 4.58
N THR A 409 6.45 -12.23 4.15
CA THR A 409 6.70 -12.46 2.71
C THR A 409 5.72 -13.49 2.12
N GLU A 410 5.04 -14.30 2.95
CA GLU A 410 3.98 -15.18 2.50
C GLU A 410 2.75 -14.45 1.96
N ILE A 411 2.53 -13.18 2.34
CA ILE A 411 1.50 -12.32 1.72
C ILE A 411 1.73 -12.24 0.20
N LEU A 412 2.99 -12.22 -0.24
CA LEU A 412 3.32 -12.21 -1.66
C LEU A 412 3.06 -13.55 -2.35
N ASN A 413 2.84 -14.65 -1.64
CA ASN A 413 2.49 -15.93 -2.26
C ASN A 413 1.15 -15.84 -2.98
N VAL A 414 0.19 -15.08 -2.42
CA VAL A 414 -1.11 -14.83 -3.06
C VAL A 414 -0.92 -14.09 -4.38
N THR A 415 -0.11 -13.02 -4.37
CA THR A 415 0.23 -12.24 -5.56
C THR A 415 1.02 -13.08 -6.57
N SER A 416 1.91 -13.97 -6.10
CA SER A 416 2.69 -14.89 -6.93
C SER A 416 1.80 -15.94 -7.60
N ALA A 417 0.85 -16.53 -6.88
CA ALA A 417 -0.12 -17.47 -7.44
C ALA A 417 -1.07 -16.79 -8.45
N TYR A 418 -1.47 -15.55 -8.17
CA TYR A 418 -2.22 -14.72 -9.11
C TYR A 418 -1.40 -14.44 -10.38
N LYS A 419 -0.13 -14.04 -10.22
CA LYS A 419 0.83 -13.86 -11.32
C LYS A 419 0.94 -15.11 -12.19
N SER A 420 1.20 -16.27 -11.60
CA SER A 420 1.39 -17.52 -12.35
C SER A 420 0.13 -17.88 -13.15
N ARG A 421 -1.07 -17.59 -12.61
CA ARG A 421 -2.32 -17.74 -13.36
C ARG A 421 -2.39 -16.81 -14.56
N LEU A 422 -2.09 -15.52 -14.40
CA LEU A 422 -2.08 -14.58 -15.51
C LEU A 422 -1.06 -14.95 -16.60
N GLU A 423 0.12 -15.45 -16.20
CA GLU A 423 1.14 -15.97 -17.12
C GLU A 423 0.61 -17.17 -17.91
N ASN A 424 -0.02 -18.13 -17.24
CA ASN A 424 -0.64 -19.29 -17.89
C ASN A 424 -1.74 -18.90 -18.89
N TYR A 425 -2.50 -17.84 -18.60
CA TYR A 425 -3.52 -17.32 -19.52
C TYR A 425 -2.96 -16.39 -20.60
N ARG A 426 -1.64 -16.13 -20.63
CA ARG A 426 -0.99 -15.15 -21.54
C ARG A 426 -1.56 -13.74 -21.42
N LEU A 427 -2.12 -13.42 -20.26
CA LEU A 427 -2.70 -12.10 -19.93
C LEU A 427 -1.70 -11.20 -19.20
N ARG A 428 -0.43 -11.61 -19.15
CA ARG A 428 0.65 -10.89 -18.48
C ARG A 428 1.76 -10.51 -19.46
N ASP A 429 2.20 -9.26 -19.38
CA ASP A 429 3.46 -8.83 -19.96
C ASP A 429 4.64 -9.21 -19.03
N THR A 430 5.72 -9.74 -19.61
CA THR A 430 6.89 -10.27 -18.90
C THR A 430 7.76 -9.20 -18.22
N GLU A 431 7.38 -7.94 -18.29
CA GLU A 431 8.08 -6.87 -17.60
C GLU A 431 8.08 -7.12 -16.08
N LYS A 432 9.26 -6.99 -15.46
CA LYS A 432 9.54 -7.28 -14.05
C LYS A 432 8.90 -6.23 -13.10
N VAL A 433 7.66 -5.82 -13.36
CA VAL A 433 6.96 -4.78 -12.61
C VAL A 433 6.65 -5.22 -11.17
N TRP A 434 6.36 -6.51 -10.98
CA TRP A 434 5.93 -7.06 -9.69
C TRP A 434 7.11 -7.54 -8.84
N ILE A 435 7.08 -7.19 -7.56
CA ILE A 435 8.03 -7.61 -6.51
C ILE A 435 7.95 -9.13 -6.31
N LYS A 436 9.10 -9.78 -6.17
CA LYS A 436 9.21 -11.19 -5.76
C LYS A 436 9.74 -11.29 -4.34
N ASN A 437 9.57 -12.46 -3.70
CA ASN A 437 10.15 -12.71 -2.37
C ASN A 437 11.68 -12.55 -2.35
N SER A 438 12.37 -12.81 -3.47
CA SER A 438 13.82 -12.59 -3.62
C SER A 438 14.23 -11.12 -3.68
N ASP A 439 13.27 -10.23 -3.96
CA ASP A 439 13.47 -8.81 -4.13
C ASP A 439 13.13 -8.05 -2.82
N ILE A 440 12.81 -8.77 -1.74
CA ILE A 440 12.55 -8.20 -0.42
C ILE A 440 13.82 -8.25 0.44
N ASP A 441 14.13 -7.13 1.06
CA ASP A 441 15.06 -7.03 2.18
C ASP A 441 14.36 -6.61 3.47
N ILE A 442 14.80 -7.17 4.60
CA ILE A 442 14.36 -6.78 5.93
C ILE A 442 15.48 -5.97 6.55
N ALA A 443 15.17 -4.73 6.94
CA ALA A 443 16.09 -3.83 7.62
C ALA A 443 15.58 -3.50 9.02
N MET A 444 16.46 -3.64 10.00
CA MET A 444 16.22 -3.28 11.40
C MET A 444 16.94 -1.97 11.71
N SER A 445 16.26 -1.08 12.42
CA SER A 445 16.85 0.18 12.90
C SER A 445 17.26 0.05 14.36
N ASN A 446 17.93 1.07 14.89
CA ASN A 446 18.22 1.14 16.32
C ASN A 446 16.90 1.16 17.13
N PRO A 447 16.90 0.59 18.35
CA PRO A 447 15.74 0.67 19.22
C PRO A 447 15.30 2.12 19.44
N ILE A 448 14.00 2.37 19.40
CA ILE A 448 13.39 3.69 19.62
C ILE A 448 12.99 3.92 21.08
N GLY A 449 12.99 2.86 21.88
CA GLY A 449 12.63 2.89 23.28
C GLY A 449 12.74 1.51 23.91
N TYR A 450 12.63 1.47 25.23
CA TYR A 450 12.75 0.25 26.02
C TYR A 450 11.65 0.21 27.07
N LEU A 451 11.30 -1.00 27.47
CA LEU A 451 10.40 -1.26 28.57
C LEU A 451 11.08 -2.21 29.55
N HIS A 452 11.34 -1.74 30.76
CA HIS A 452 11.85 -2.53 31.87
C HIS A 452 10.69 -2.90 32.79
N ILE A 453 10.20 -4.13 32.65
CA ILE A 453 9.18 -4.69 33.51
C ILE A 453 9.87 -5.25 34.75
N VAL A 454 9.47 -4.78 35.93
CA VAL A 454 9.99 -5.24 37.21
C VAL A 454 8.89 -5.78 38.09
N LYS A 455 9.25 -6.75 38.93
CA LYS A 455 8.32 -7.30 39.92
C LYS A 455 8.40 -6.49 41.20
N ILE A 456 7.26 -5.98 41.66
CA ILE A 456 7.18 -5.16 42.87
C ILE A 456 6.35 -5.88 43.93
N SER A 457 6.83 -5.86 45.18
CA SER A 457 6.05 -6.27 46.34
C SER A 457 5.09 -5.15 46.78
N SER A 458 3.80 -5.46 46.89
CA SER A 458 2.78 -4.56 47.41
C SER A 458 2.66 -4.56 48.94
N LYS A 459 3.49 -5.34 49.64
CA LYS A 459 3.49 -5.35 51.10
C LYS A 459 4.06 -4.02 51.62
N PRO A 460 3.39 -3.36 52.59
CA PRO A 460 3.99 -2.22 53.25
C PRO A 460 5.30 -2.65 53.91
N PRO A 461 6.34 -1.81 53.90
CA PRO A 461 7.60 -2.15 54.55
C PRO A 461 7.32 -2.46 56.03
N GLU A 462 7.64 -3.67 56.47
CA GLU A 462 7.71 -3.95 57.91
C GLU A 462 8.79 -3.02 58.51
N GLU A 463 8.59 -2.50 59.72
CA GLU A 463 9.62 -1.68 60.37
C GLU A 463 10.85 -2.55 60.65
N ILE A 464 11.83 -2.46 59.74
CA ILE A 464 13.10 -3.15 59.86
C ILE A 464 13.94 -2.42 60.91
N PRO A 465 14.62 -3.13 61.84
CA PRO A 465 15.51 -2.50 62.82
C PRO A 465 16.61 -1.64 62.17
N ASP A 466 16.95 -0.50 62.78
CA ASP A 466 17.93 0.47 62.25
C ASP A 466 19.29 -0.13 61.88
N HIS A 467 19.74 -1.16 62.61
CA HIS A 467 21.03 -1.83 62.36
C HIS A 467 21.01 -2.63 61.05
N VAL A 468 19.88 -3.24 60.70
CA VAL A 468 19.70 -3.99 59.44
C VAL A 468 19.57 -3.00 58.29
N LYS A 469 18.85 -1.90 58.48
CA LYS A 469 18.73 -0.83 57.47
C LYS A 469 20.10 -0.26 57.07
N LYS A 470 20.96 0.02 58.05
CA LYS A 470 22.34 0.50 57.79
C LYS A 470 23.19 -0.52 57.02
N GLU A 471 23.02 -1.80 57.30
CA GLU A 471 23.74 -2.86 56.59
C GLU A 471 23.25 -2.99 55.13
N ILE A 472 21.93 -2.89 54.91
CA ILE A 472 21.33 -2.88 53.57
C ILE A 472 21.83 -1.67 52.76
N GLU A 473 21.82 -0.47 53.35
CA GLU A 473 22.33 0.75 52.71
C GLU A 473 23.82 0.61 52.35
N LYS A 474 24.63 0.05 53.23
CA LYS A 474 26.04 -0.22 52.95
C LYS A 474 26.23 -1.18 51.78
N GLN A 475 25.50 -2.30 51.74
CA GLN A 475 25.56 -3.26 50.64
C GLN A 475 25.09 -2.65 49.32
N ALA A 476 24.06 -1.81 49.36
CA ALA A 476 23.59 -1.06 48.19
C ALA A 476 24.68 -0.13 47.65
N VAL A 477 25.32 0.66 48.51
CA VAL A 477 26.42 1.55 48.12
C VAL A 477 27.61 0.77 47.55
N GLU A 478 28.00 -0.35 48.17
CA GLU A 478 29.07 -1.22 47.66
C GLU A 478 28.76 -1.74 46.24
N LYS A 479 27.51 -2.16 45.99
CA LYS A 479 27.03 -2.57 44.67
C LYS A 479 27.10 -1.43 43.66
N VAL A 480 26.64 -0.22 44.02
CA VAL A 480 26.72 0.96 43.14
C VAL A 480 28.17 1.33 42.80
N LEU A 481 29.08 1.30 43.78
CA LEU A 481 30.50 1.56 43.54
C LEU A 481 31.13 0.51 42.60
N ALA A 482 30.70 -0.75 42.70
CA ALA A 482 31.18 -1.81 41.82
C ALA A 482 30.66 -1.64 40.39
N ASP A 483 29.37 -1.33 40.22
CA ASP A 483 28.74 -1.16 38.90
C ASP A 483 29.30 0.06 38.16
N GLU A 484 29.43 1.21 38.84
CA GLU A 484 30.03 2.41 38.23
C GLU A 484 31.49 2.18 37.81
N LYS A 485 32.26 1.37 38.57
CA LYS A 485 33.63 0.97 38.19
C LYS A 485 33.65 0.03 36.99
N ALA A 486 32.71 -0.91 36.92
CA ALA A 486 32.59 -1.84 35.79
C ALA A 486 32.31 -1.07 34.49
N GLU A 487 31.57 0.03 34.57
CA GLU A 487 31.31 0.96 33.46
C GLU A 487 32.48 1.90 33.13
N GLY A 488 33.64 1.70 33.76
CA GLY A 488 34.84 2.51 33.52
C GLY A 488 34.79 3.91 34.14
N ARG A 489 33.84 4.17 35.05
CA ARG A 489 33.77 5.42 35.80
C ARG A 489 34.59 5.32 37.09
N ILE A 490 34.89 6.48 37.68
CA ILE A 490 35.64 6.59 38.93
C ILE A 490 34.70 7.11 40.02
N PRO A 491 34.15 6.23 40.88
CA PRO A 491 33.24 6.63 41.95
C PRO A 491 33.96 6.91 43.28
N PHE A 492 33.47 7.89 44.03
CA PHE A 492 33.96 8.33 45.34
C PHE A 492 32.80 8.38 46.34
N LEU A 493 32.99 7.83 47.54
CA LEU A 493 32.05 7.96 48.65
C LEU A 493 32.11 9.37 49.23
N MET A 494 30.95 9.99 49.46
CA MET A 494 30.85 11.37 49.92
C MET A 494 30.42 11.47 51.38
N PRO A 495 30.82 12.54 52.10
CA PRO A 495 30.34 12.79 53.46
C PRO A 495 28.84 13.16 53.46
N GLU A 496 28.13 12.84 54.55
CA GLU A 496 26.70 13.15 54.72
C GLU A 496 26.35 14.65 54.51
N THR A 497 27.30 15.56 54.70
CA THR A 497 27.12 17.01 54.49
C THR A 497 26.90 17.41 53.03
N GLU A 498 27.23 16.53 52.09
CA GLU A 498 27.04 16.79 50.67
C GLU A 498 25.60 16.49 50.21
N HIS A 499 24.83 15.74 51.02
CA HIS A 499 23.44 15.33 50.73
C HIS A 499 23.30 14.46 49.46
N TYR A 500 24.32 13.64 49.16
CA TYR A 500 24.33 12.51 48.22
C TYR A 500 25.44 11.52 48.60
N ASP A 501 25.28 10.23 48.31
CA ASP A 501 26.20 9.17 48.79
C ASP A 501 27.47 9.02 47.93
N VAL A 502 27.33 9.08 46.61
CA VAL A 502 28.39 8.74 45.66
C VAL A 502 28.56 9.81 44.59
N LYS A 503 29.80 10.24 44.37
CA LYS A 503 30.18 11.05 43.21
C LYS A 503 30.90 10.19 42.19
N SER A 504 30.40 10.08 40.97
CA SER A 504 31.01 9.27 39.91
C SER A 504 31.38 10.07 38.68
N ILE A 505 32.63 9.95 38.23
CA ILE A 505 33.18 10.73 37.11
C ILE A 505 33.51 9.79 35.95
N ASN A 506 33.04 10.12 34.75
CA ASN A 506 33.47 9.46 33.53
C ASN A 506 34.82 10.06 33.09
N PRO A 507 35.93 9.28 33.08
CA PRO A 507 37.23 9.82 32.72
C PRO A 507 37.35 10.21 31.24
N SER A 508 36.53 9.62 30.37
CA SER A 508 36.57 9.85 28.92
C SER A 508 35.78 11.09 28.50
N THR A 509 34.64 11.36 29.15
CA THR A 509 33.75 12.48 28.78
C THR A 509 33.78 13.65 29.78
N GLY A 510 34.30 13.44 30.99
CA GLY A 510 34.24 14.41 32.08
C GLY A 510 32.86 14.55 32.73
N GLU A 511 31.89 13.72 32.34
CA GLU A 511 30.53 13.72 32.89
C GLU A 511 30.55 13.32 34.38
N ILE A 512 29.79 14.05 35.19
CA ILE A 512 29.68 13.83 36.65
C ILE A 512 28.26 13.37 36.98
N ARG A 513 28.16 12.26 37.72
CA ARG A 513 26.93 11.79 38.38
C ARG A 513 27.04 12.03 39.88
N LEU A 514 26.05 12.68 40.46
CA LEU A 514 25.82 12.81 41.91
C LEU A 514 24.72 11.82 42.26
N ILE A 515 25.08 10.72 42.94
CA ILE A 515 24.24 9.54 43.08
C ILE A 515 23.81 9.41 44.54
N GLU A 516 22.51 9.40 44.74
CA GLU A 516 21.86 9.01 45.98
C GLU A 516 21.46 7.53 45.90
N VAL A 517 21.77 6.73 46.92
CA VAL A 517 21.57 5.28 46.91
C VAL A 517 20.48 4.88 47.92
N LYS A 518 19.50 4.10 47.47
CA LYS A 518 18.47 3.51 48.34
C LYS A 518 18.46 2.00 48.20
N GLY A 519 18.71 1.30 49.30
CA GLY A 519 18.74 -0.16 49.36
C GLY A 519 17.44 -0.76 49.91
N HIS A 520 16.97 -1.85 49.31
CA HIS A 520 15.85 -2.66 49.77
C HIS A 520 16.23 -4.14 49.84
N GLU A 521 15.81 -4.81 50.92
CA GLU A 521 16.06 -6.23 51.11
C GLU A 521 15.26 -7.10 50.13
N GLY A 522 14.00 -6.74 49.89
CA GLY A 522 13.08 -7.45 49.00
C GLY A 522 12.81 -6.73 47.69
N LEU A 523 11.63 -7.00 47.13
CA LEU A 523 11.17 -6.44 45.85
C LEU A 523 10.43 -5.11 46.02
N GLU A 524 10.70 -4.37 47.09
CA GLU A 524 10.18 -3.02 47.27
C GLU A 524 10.94 -2.03 46.37
N ILE A 525 10.21 -1.12 45.71
CA ILE A 525 10.79 -0.08 44.86
C ILE A 525 10.20 1.26 45.28
N TYR A 526 10.88 1.93 46.21
CA TYR A 526 10.58 3.31 46.62
C TYR A 526 11.85 4.03 47.07
N ALA A 527 11.82 5.35 47.11
CA ALA A 527 12.90 6.14 47.69
C ALA A 527 12.32 7.24 48.58
N GLU A 528 12.98 7.49 49.72
CA GLU A 528 12.69 8.64 50.57
C GLU A 528 13.86 9.61 50.49
N LEU A 529 13.60 10.82 49.99
CA LEU A 529 14.56 11.91 49.99
C LEU A 529 14.27 12.87 51.15
N THR A 530 15.33 13.28 51.85
CA THR A 530 15.27 14.38 52.83
C THR A 530 15.05 15.72 52.12
N GLU A 531 14.67 16.75 52.88
CA GLU A 531 14.47 18.08 52.29
C GLU A 531 15.75 18.63 51.63
N ASP A 532 16.91 18.34 52.20
CA ASP A 532 18.19 18.82 51.68
C ASP A 532 18.65 18.01 50.46
N GLU A 533 18.46 16.69 50.44
CA GLU A 533 18.63 15.86 49.23
C GLU A 533 17.73 16.34 48.08
N ALA A 534 16.45 16.61 48.38
CA ALA A 534 15.51 17.11 47.37
C ALA A 534 15.91 18.49 46.83
N LYS A 535 16.50 19.37 47.66
CA LYS A 535 17.06 20.65 47.21
C LYS A 535 18.25 20.46 46.28
N VAL A 536 19.15 19.52 46.60
CA VAL A 536 20.29 19.20 45.73
C VAL A 536 19.80 18.60 44.41
N ALA A 537 18.85 17.67 44.45
CA ALA A 537 18.23 17.10 43.26
C ALA A 537 17.59 18.17 42.35
N ALA A 538 16.81 19.09 42.94
CA ALA A 538 16.18 20.18 42.20
C ALA A 538 17.19 21.17 41.60
N LYS A 539 18.35 21.35 42.24
CA LYS A 539 19.42 22.25 41.78
C LYS A 539 20.26 21.63 40.67
N GLU A 540 20.69 20.38 40.84
CA GLU A 540 21.68 19.74 39.97
C GLU A 540 21.03 18.96 38.81
N LYS A 541 19.72 18.65 38.88
CA LYS A 541 18.87 18.09 37.81
C LYS A 541 19.52 16.91 37.08
N GLU A 542 19.99 17.10 35.85
CA GLU A 542 20.61 16.09 34.98
C GLU A 542 21.88 15.47 35.58
N LYS A 543 22.55 16.14 36.52
CA LYS A 543 23.70 15.58 37.23
C LYS A 543 23.30 14.75 38.44
N TYR A 544 22.06 14.85 38.90
CA TYR A 544 21.56 14.13 40.06
C TYR A 544 20.88 12.83 39.64
N TRP A 545 21.26 11.75 40.32
CA TRP A 545 20.83 10.40 40.04
C TRP A 545 20.34 9.74 41.33
N LEU A 546 19.28 8.97 41.21
CA LEU A 546 18.79 8.11 42.28
C LEU A 546 18.94 6.65 41.84
N TYR A 547 19.74 5.91 42.60
CA TYR A 547 20.00 4.50 42.37
C TYR A 547 19.23 3.69 43.42
N ILE A 548 18.27 2.88 42.96
CA ILE A 548 17.51 1.97 43.82
C ILE A 548 18.10 0.58 43.65
N VAL A 549 18.73 0.07 44.70
CA VAL A 549 19.23 -1.31 44.77
C VAL A 549 18.20 -2.14 45.53
N TYR A 550 17.67 -3.17 44.91
CA TYR A 550 16.61 -4.00 45.49
C TYR A 550 16.93 -5.49 45.33
N ASP A 551 16.15 -6.33 46.01
CA ASP A 551 16.36 -7.78 46.09
C ASP A 551 17.74 -8.16 46.69
N ILE A 552 18.27 -7.34 47.60
CA ILE A 552 19.58 -7.57 48.24
C ILE A 552 19.59 -8.91 49.01
N GLY A 553 18.46 -9.26 49.64
CA GLY A 553 18.32 -10.49 50.42
C GLY A 553 18.40 -11.78 49.59
N SER A 554 18.24 -11.71 48.26
CA SER A 554 18.38 -12.88 47.38
C SER A 554 19.85 -13.24 47.09
N GLY A 555 20.79 -12.35 47.41
CA GLY A 555 22.20 -12.47 47.04
C GLY A 555 22.50 -12.07 45.59
N GLN A 556 21.50 -11.65 44.82
CA GLN A 556 21.64 -11.08 43.48
C GLN A 556 20.97 -9.70 43.41
N PRO A 557 21.59 -8.67 44.00
CA PRO A 557 21.01 -7.34 44.05
C PRO A 557 20.84 -6.76 42.65
N LYS A 558 19.66 -6.20 42.40
CA LYS A 558 19.26 -5.54 41.16
C LYS A 558 19.33 -4.02 41.34
N LEU A 559 19.54 -3.29 40.25
CA LEU A 559 19.76 -1.86 40.27
C LEU A 559 18.85 -1.16 39.25
N LEU A 560 18.14 -0.12 39.68
CA LEU A 560 17.41 0.82 38.84
C LEU A 560 18.01 2.22 38.96
N ARG A 561 18.09 2.94 37.84
CA ARG A 561 18.78 4.25 37.77
C ARG A 561 17.88 5.34 37.21
N PHE A 562 17.54 6.31 38.05
CA PHE A 562 16.70 7.43 37.67
C PHE A 562 17.52 8.71 37.62
N GLN A 563 17.73 9.24 36.42
CA GLN A 563 18.31 10.58 36.21
C GLN A 563 17.23 11.63 36.44
N ASN A 564 17.54 12.71 37.17
CA ASN A 564 16.58 13.77 37.49
C ASN A 564 15.26 13.21 38.07
N PRO A 565 15.32 12.46 39.19
CA PRO A 565 14.20 11.66 39.72
C PRO A 565 12.97 12.49 40.10
N LEU A 566 13.11 13.80 40.31
CA LEU A 566 11.97 14.68 40.60
C LEU A 566 11.09 14.95 39.38
N GLU A 567 11.63 14.81 38.17
CA GLU A 567 10.88 14.93 36.91
C GLU A 567 10.57 13.55 36.30
N THR A 568 11.41 12.54 36.54
CA THR A 568 11.31 11.22 35.90
C THR A 568 10.59 10.15 36.70
N MET A 569 10.25 10.39 37.98
CA MET A 569 9.49 9.47 38.82
C MET A 569 8.24 10.12 39.43
N ASP A 570 7.28 9.29 39.83
CA ASP A 570 6.09 9.75 40.54
C ASP A 570 6.39 10.15 42.00
N LEU A 571 6.14 11.42 42.32
CA LEU A 571 6.45 12.04 43.62
C LEU A 571 5.22 12.15 44.52
N GLN A 572 5.33 11.68 45.76
CA GLN A 572 4.40 11.95 46.85
C GLN A 572 5.11 12.70 47.99
N VAL A 573 4.59 13.86 48.39
CA VAL A 573 5.18 14.66 49.47
C VAL A 573 4.38 14.45 50.76
N PHE A 574 5.07 14.10 51.85
CA PHE A 574 4.46 13.94 53.17
C PHE A 574 5.10 14.89 54.19
N GLU A 575 4.27 15.47 55.05
CA GLU A 575 4.71 16.19 56.25
C GLU A 575 4.65 15.24 57.45
N LYS A 576 5.81 14.71 57.86
CA LYS A 576 6.01 14.20 59.23
C LYS A 576 6.85 15.25 59.97
N ILE A 577 7.28 14.97 61.22
CA ILE A 577 8.07 15.88 62.08
C ILE A 577 9.27 16.55 61.35
N GLN A 578 9.74 15.96 60.24
CA GLN A 578 10.49 16.61 59.15
C GLN A 578 9.82 16.32 57.79
N LYS A 579 9.91 17.26 56.84
CA LYS A 579 9.37 17.12 55.48
C LYS A 579 10.16 16.05 54.70
N ARG A 580 9.46 15.03 54.17
CA ARG A 580 10.05 13.97 53.37
C ARG A 580 9.39 13.86 52.00
N TYR A 581 10.20 13.60 50.99
CA TYR A 581 9.78 13.40 49.61
C TYR A 581 9.85 11.90 49.32
N VAL A 582 8.71 11.27 49.10
CA VAL A 582 8.63 9.82 48.87
C VAL A 582 8.35 9.58 47.39
N LEU A 583 9.26 8.92 46.71
CA LEU A 583 9.14 8.50 45.32
C LEU A 583 8.60 7.07 45.31
N ARG A 584 7.39 6.86 44.77
CA ARG A 584 6.71 5.56 44.76
C ARG A 584 5.96 5.35 43.43
N PRO A 585 5.80 4.09 43.00
CA PRO A 585 4.82 3.76 41.98
C PRO A 585 3.42 4.24 42.35
N LYS A 586 2.70 4.85 41.40
CA LYS A 586 1.27 5.11 41.56
C LYS A 586 0.54 3.77 41.74
N THR A 587 -0.17 3.64 42.86
CA THR A 587 -1.04 2.50 43.21
C THR A 587 -2.34 2.50 42.45
#